data_AF-A0A1M2YWC7-F1
#
_entry.id   AF-A0A1M2YWC7-F1
#
_cell.length_a   1.000
_cell.length_b   1.000
_cell.length_c   1.000
_cell.angle_alpha   90.00
_cell.angle_beta   90.00
_cell.angle_gamma   90.00
#
_symmetry.space_group_name_H-M   'P 1'
#
loop_
_entity.id
_entity.type
_entity.pdbx_description
1 polymer ?
#
loop_
_entity_poly.entity_id
_entity_poly.type
_entity_poly.pdbx_seq_one_letter_code
_entity_poly.pdbx_strand_id
1 'polypeptide(L)'
;MAATDVGARAIGATGASFVLIGMGVWATELAELDGRAAAKYLRALADEFDPATNENKKLRAEKDRAQAVRALYAALDLEMAEAQGRG
;
A
#
# COMPACT_ATOMS: atom_id res chain seq x y z
N MET A 1 16.65 -14.57 -0.95
CA MET A 1 15.85 -14.68 0.29
C MET A 1 16.69 -14.80 1.56
N ALA A 2 18.01 -15.03 1.50
CA ALA A 2 18.85 -15.20 2.70
C ALA A 2 18.77 -14.03 3.71
N ALA A 3 18.72 -12.78 3.25
CA ALA A 3 18.57 -11.62 4.14
C ALA A 3 17.21 -11.59 4.87
N THR A 4 16.13 -11.99 4.18
CA THR A 4 14.79 -12.11 4.75
C THR A 4 14.70 -13.23 5.77
N ASP A 5 15.31 -14.39 5.47
CA ASP A 5 15.34 -15.53 6.41
C ASP A 5 16.15 -15.22 7.68
N VAL A 6 17.28 -14.52 7.53
CA VAL A 6 18.11 -14.07 8.67
C VAL A 6 17.38 -13.03 9.51
N GLY A 7 16.77 -12.03 8.86
CA GLY A 7 15.98 -11.00 9.54
C GLY A 7 14.79 -11.59 10.29
N ALA A 8 14.02 -12.48 9.65
CA ALA A 8 12.87 -13.15 10.23
C ALA A 8 13.25 -13.94 11.50
N ARG A 9 14.33 -14.73 11.45
CA ARG A 9 14.85 -15.46 12.62
C ARG A 9 15.29 -14.54 13.75
N ALA A 10 15.93 -13.42 13.43
CA ALA A 10 16.43 -12.48 14.44
C ALA A 10 15.30 -11.82 15.25
N ILE A 11 14.13 -11.62 14.65
CA ILE A 11 12.96 -11.03 15.31
C ILE A 11 11.94 -12.07 15.81
N GLY A 12 12.27 -13.37 15.74
CA GLY A 12 11.37 -14.45 16.15
C GLY A 12 10.11 -14.59 15.28
N ALA A 13 10.15 -14.05 14.07
CA ALA A 13 9.03 -14.02 13.14
C ALA A 13 9.27 -15.00 11.99
N THR A 14 8.21 -15.57 11.42
CA THR A 14 8.37 -16.30 10.14
C THR A 14 8.60 -15.30 9.01
N GLY A 15 9.13 -15.73 7.86
CA GLY A 15 9.23 -14.86 6.68
C GLY A 15 7.88 -14.23 6.29
N ALA A 16 6.78 -14.96 6.48
CA ALA A 16 5.42 -14.44 6.28
C ALA A 16 5.05 -13.36 7.31
N SER A 17 5.40 -13.55 8.58
CA SER A 17 5.18 -12.55 9.64
C SER A 17 5.93 -11.23 9.35
N PHE A 18 7.16 -11.31 8.82
CA PHE A 18 7.92 -10.13 8.41
C PHE A 18 7.21 -9.35 7.29
N VAL A 19 6.70 -10.07 6.27
CA VAL A 19 5.93 -9.45 5.17
C VAL A 19 4.64 -8.80 5.68
N LEU A 20 3.91 -9.46 6.58
CA LEU A 20 2.67 -8.90 7.15
C LEU A 20 2.92 -7.64 7.97
N ILE A 21 4.01 -7.60 8.75
CA ILE A 21 4.42 -6.40 9.48
C ILE A 21 4.74 -5.27 8.49
N GLY A 22 5.54 -5.54 7.45
CA GLY A 22 5.88 -4.55 6.43
C GLY A 22 4.66 -4.00 5.68
N MET A 23 3.73 -4.88 5.31
CA MET A 23 2.45 -4.47 4.70
C MET A 23 1.60 -3.62 5.66
N GLY A 24 1.62 -3.95 6.95
CA GLY A 24 0.93 -3.18 7.99
C GLY A 24 1.49 -1.77 8.14
N VAL A 25 2.81 -1.64 8.26
CA VAL A 25 3.50 -0.34 8.31
C VAL A 25 3.17 0.50 7.08
N TRP A 26 3.31 -0.09 5.89
CA TRP A 26 3.00 0.60 4.64
C TRP A 26 1.53 1.04 4.54
N ALA A 27 0.58 0.19 4.95
CA ALA A 27 -0.83 0.55 4.95
C ALA A 27 -1.13 1.71 5.91
N THR A 28 -0.44 1.78 7.07
CA THR A 28 -0.54 2.91 8.00
C THR A 28 0.03 4.19 7.39
N GLU A 29 1.22 4.14 6.79
CA GLU A 29 1.84 5.32 6.13
C GLU A 29 0.93 5.89 5.03
N LEU A 30 0.35 5.04 4.18
CA LEU A 30 -0.60 5.50 3.16
C LEU A 30 -1.85 6.13 3.77
N ALA A 31 -2.32 5.61 4.91
CA ALA A 31 -3.50 6.13 5.58
C ALA A 31 -3.26 7.48 6.25
N GLU A 32 -2.05 7.70 6.77
CA GLU A 32 -1.60 8.99 7.30
C GLU A 32 -1.49 10.04 6.18
N LEU A 33 -1.05 9.61 4.99
CA LEU A 33 -0.94 10.47 3.82
C LEU A 33 -2.30 10.89 3.23
N ASP A 34 -3.14 9.92 2.85
CA ASP A 34 -4.54 10.13 2.45
C ASP A 34 -5.35 8.86 2.74
N GLY A 35 -6.00 8.82 3.89
CA GLY A 35 -6.82 7.69 4.34
C GLY A 35 -7.94 7.30 3.37
N ARG A 36 -8.50 8.25 2.60
CA ARG A 36 -9.56 7.93 1.64
C ARG A 36 -8.98 7.27 0.39
N ALA A 37 -7.87 7.77 -0.12
CA ALA A 37 -7.18 7.17 -1.25
C ALA A 37 -6.59 5.80 -0.88
N ALA A 38 -5.98 5.67 0.30
CA ALA A 38 -5.47 4.41 0.83
C ALA A 38 -6.57 3.33 0.91
N ALA A 39 -7.73 3.66 1.48
CA ALA A 39 -8.85 2.73 1.58
C ALA A 39 -9.36 2.26 0.20
N LYS A 40 -9.44 3.16 -0.78
CA LYS A 40 -9.81 2.80 -2.16
C LYS A 40 -8.78 1.90 -2.81
N TYR A 41 -7.50 2.21 -2.62
CA TYR A 41 -6.40 1.43 -3.15
C TYR A 41 -6.39 -0.01 -2.60
N LEU A 42 -6.49 -0.18 -1.28
CA LEU A 42 -6.51 -1.50 -0.66
C LEU A 42 -7.73 -2.33 -1.07
N ARG A 43 -8.90 -1.70 -1.21
CA ARG A 43 -10.11 -2.39 -1.71
C ARG A 43 -9.94 -2.84 -3.16
N ALA A 44 -9.36 -1.99 -4.01
CA ALA A 44 -9.10 -2.34 -5.39
C ALA A 44 -8.11 -3.50 -5.51
N LEU A 45 -7.05 -3.54 -4.70
CA LEU A 45 -6.15 -4.69 -4.64
C LEU A 45 -6.88 -5.97 -4.21
N ALA A 46 -7.75 -5.88 -3.21
CA ALA A 46 -8.55 -7.03 -2.77
C ALA A 46 -9.43 -7.57 -3.90
N ASP A 47 -10.12 -6.69 -4.63
CA ASP A 47 -10.95 -7.07 -5.78
C ASP A 47 -10.11 -7.65 -6.94
N GLU A 48 -8.90 -7.14 -7.18
CA GLU A 48 -8.00 -7.60 -8.25
C GLU A 48 -7.45 -9.01 -7.98
N PHE A 49 -7.05 -9.29 -6.74
CA PHE A 49 -6.44 -10.56 -6.34
C PHE A 49 -7.44 -11.64 -5.90
N ASP A 50 -8.68 -11.28 -5.58
CA ASP A 50 -9.71 -12.27 -5.24
C ASP A 50 -10.04 -13.16 -6.47
N PRO A 51 -9.79 -14.48 -6.41
CA PRO A 51 -10.10 -15.39 -7.51
C PRO A 51 -11.61 -15.49 -7.79
N ALA A 52 -12.49 -15.13 -6.84
CA ALA A 52 -13.93 -15.09 -7.03
C ALA A 52 -14.42 -13.82 -7.77
N THR A 53 -13.55 -12.83 -7.96
CA THR A 53 -13.92 -11.59 -8.65
C THR A 53 -13.93 -11.78 -10.16
N ASN A 54 -15.04 -11.39 -10.81
CA ASN A 54 -15.17 -11.46 -12.26
C ASN A 54 -14.35 -10.39 -13.01
N GLU A 55 -14.08 -10.64 -14.29
CA GLU A 55 -13.23 -9.77 -15.13
C GLU A 55 -13.68 -8.31 -15.19
N ASN A 56 -14.99 -8.05 -15.27
CA ASN A 56 -15.50 -6.68 -15.30
C ASN A 56 -15.22 -5.92 -13.99
N LYS A 57 -15.32 -6.62 -12.85
CA LYS A 57 -14.96 -6.06 -11.55
C LYS A 57 -13.46 -5.86 -11.44
N LYS A 58 -12.62 -6.77 -11.94
CA LYS A 58 -11.16 -6.58 -11.99
C LYS A 58 -10.75 -5.37 -12.83
N LEU A 59 -11.36 -5.19 -14.00
CA LEU A 59 -11.14 -4.01 -14.85
C LEU A 59 -11.53 -2.70 -14.15
N ARG A 60 -12.60 -2.71 -13.37
CA ARG A 60 -13.00 -1.55 -12.56
C ARG A 60 -12.03 -1.34 -11.39
N ALA A 61 -11.65 -2.40 -10.70
CA ALA A 61 -10.69 -2.37 -9.62
C ALA A 61 -9.35 -1.76 -10.09
N GLU A 62 -8.84 -2.16 -11.26
CA GLU A 62 -7.62 -1.58 -11.83
C GLU A 62 -7.76 -0.06 -12.06
N LYS A 63 -8.91 0.41 -12.57
CA LYS A 63 -9.17 1.84 -12.74
C LYS A 63 -9.21 2.59 -11.41
N ASP A 64 -9.89 2.01 -10.42
CA ASP A 64 -10.00 2.57 -9.07
C ASP A 64 -8.63 2.60 -8.37
N ARG A 65 -7.82 1.54 -8.55
CA ARG A 65 -6.42 1.46 -8.09
C ARG A 65 -5.57 2.56 -8.70
N ALA A 66 -5.60 2.72 -10.03
CA ALA A 66 -4.84 3.74 -10.73
C ALA A 66 -5.24 5.17 -10.32
N GLN A 67 -6.54 5.41 -10.06
CA GLN A 67 -6.99 6.70 -9.53
C GLN A 67 -6.50 6.94 -8.11
N ALA A 68 -6.59 5.95 -7.23
CA ALA A 68 -6.14 6.06 -5.85
C ALA A 68 -4.63 6.30 -5.77
N VAL A 69 -3.83 5.63 -6.60
CA VAL A 69 -2.38 5.85 -6.70
C VAL A 69 -2.06 7.30 -7.10
N ARG A 70 -2.78 7.86 -8.08
CA ARG A 70 -2.58 9.27 -8.45
C ARG A 70 -2.89 10.24 -7.30
N ALA A 71 -3.93 9.96 -6.52
CA ALA A 71 -4.28 10.78 -5.38
C ALA A 71 -3.22 10.71 -4.26
N LEU A 72 -2.70 9.50 -3.97
CA LEU A 72 -1.62 9.30 -3.01
C LEU A 72 -0.35 10.05 -3.43
N TYR A 73 0.05 9.96 -4.71
CA TYR A 73 1.20 10.72 -5.20
C TYR A 73 1.00 12.24 -5.10
N ALA A 74 -0.20 12.75 -5.41
CA ALA A 74 -0.49 14.17 -5.26
C ALA A 74 -0.43 14.63 -3.79
N ALA A 75 -0.91 13.81 -2.85
CA ALA A 75 -0.79 14.08 -1.42
C ALA A 75 0.68 14.10 -0.97
N LEU A 76 1.48 13.15 -1.45
CA LEU A 76 2.92 13.09 -1.16
C LEU A 76 3.65 14.33 -1.69
N ASP A 77 3.34 14.74 -2.93
CA ASP A 77 3.93 15.94 -3.52
C ASP A 77 3.63 17.20 -2.70
N LEU A 78 2.42 17.32 -2.13
CA LEU A 78 2.06 18.42 -1.24
C LEU A 78 2.85 18.39 0.07
N GLU A 79 2.94 17.23 0.72
CA GLU A 79 3.72 17.06 1.95
C GLU A 79 5.21 17.38 1.73
N MET A 80 5.78 16.93 0.60
CA MET A 80 7.17 17.24 0.23
C MET A 80 7.38 18.72 -0.11
N ALA A 81 6.39 19.37 -0.74
CA ALA A 81 6.44 20.80 -1.00
C ALA A 81 6.42 21.63 0.30
N GLU A 82 5.63 21.22 1.30
CA GLU A 82 5.66 21.84 2.64
C GLU A 82 7.03 21.68 3.33
N ALA A 83 7.68 20.52 3.15
CA ALA A 83 9.03 20.30 3.66
C ALA A 83 10.09 21.19 2.98
N GLN A 84 9.91 21.52 1.68
CA GLN A 84 10.80 22.42 0.94
C GLN A 84 10.57 23.91 1.25
N GLY A 85 9.36 24.30 1.67
CA GLY A 85 8.96 25.70 1.90
C GLY A 85 9.35 26.31 3.25
N ARG A 86 10.13 25.61 4.09
CA ARG A 86 10.68 26.10 5.36
C ARG A 86 12.18 26.37 5.29
N GLY A 87 12.60 27.08 4.24
CA GLY A 87 13.93 27.69 4.10
C GLY A 87 13.91 29.17 4.45
#